data_AF-A0A950S9D5-F1
#
_entry.id   AF-A0A950S9D5-F1
#
_cell.length_a   1.000
_cell.length_b   1.000
_cell.length_c   1.000
_cell.angle_alpha   90.00
_cell.angle_beta   90.00
_cell.angle_gamma   90.00
#
_symmetry.space_group_name_H-M   'P 1'
#
loop_
_entity.id
_entity.type
_entity.pdbx_description
1 polymer ?
#
loop_
_entity_poly.entity_id
_entity_poly.type
_entity_poly.pdbx_seq_one_letter_code
_entity_poly.pdbx_strand_id
1 'polypeptide(L)'
;MVIETAPPQSTVAGPSDASDLHGALDAGWIVPGQHVLDLGCGLGADLIYLAHHGVHACGIDVSAASLVRSPEQRAQVLQADVLHLPFADETFDVLVDRGCLHYVPVPARPACVAELKRVLRPHGRLLLLSGDNEDSTQTEVQRTFEAWTISPLEHGVGYALFVD
;
A
#
# COMPACT_ATOMS: atom_id res chain seq x y z
N MET A 1 14.23 -12.00 -31.66
CA MET A 1 13.31 -12.25 -30.54
C MET A 1 14.15 -12.12 -29.28
N VAL A 2 14.21 -10.90 -28.73
CA VAL A 2 14.98 -10.64 -27.51
C VAL A 2 14.10 -11.10 -26.36
N ILE A 3 14.54 -12.15 -25.67
CA ILE A 3 13.88 -12.59 -24.43
C ILE A 3 14.29 -11.54 -23.40
N GLU A 4 13.39 -10.61 -23.11
CA GLU A 4 13.56 -9.63 -22.06
C GLU A 4 13.53 -10.40 -20.73
N THR A 5 14.72 -10.59 -20.16
CA THR A 5 14.87 -11.23 -18.86
C THR A 5 14.26 -10.30 -17.80
N ALA A 6 13.30 -10.82 -17.03
CA ALA A 6 12.76 -10.13 -15.86
C ALA A 6 13.90 -9.58 -14.98
N PRO A 7 13.74 -8.39 -14.38
CA PRO A 7 14.78 -7.80 -13.57
C PRO A 7 15.14 -8.73 -12.39
N PRO A 8 16.41 -8.71 -11.94
CA PRO A 8 16.86 -9.57 -10.85
C PRO A 8 16.05 -9.31 -9.58
N GLN A 9 15.74 -10.39 -8.86
CA GLN A 9 15.20 -10.36 -7.50
C GLN A 9 16.24 -9.75 -6.55
N SER A 10 16.31 -8.41 -6.49
CA SER A 10 17.00 -7.72 -5.42
C SER A 10 16.08 -7.73 -4.20
N THR A 11 16.64 -8.02 -3.03
CA THR A 11 16.10 -7.54 -1.76
C THR A 11 15.88 -6.05 -1.92
N VAL A 12 14.63 -5.65 -2.16
CA VAL A 12 14.30 -4.24 -2.36
C VAL A 12 14.48 -3.59 -0.99
N ALA A 13 15.64 -2.99 -0.75
CA ALA A 13 15.78 -2.02 0.33
C ALA A 13 14.73 -0.94 0.09
N GLY A 14 14.06 -0.46 1.15
CA GLY A 14 13.09 0.65 1.11
C GLY A 14 13.50 1.73 0.11
N PRO A 15 12.56 2.40 -0.58
CA PRO A 15 12.92 3.49 -1.49
C PRO A 15 13.71 4.51 -0.67
N SER A 16 14.99 4.60 -0.95
CA SER A 16 15.87 5.54 -0.28
C SER A 16 15.58 6.97 -0.69
N ASP A 17 14.54 7.28 -1.44
CA ASP A 17 14.22 8.67 -1.84
C ASP A 17 12.70 8.95 -1.80
N ALA A 18 11.84 7.96 -1.49
CA ALA A 18 10.39 8.18 -1.52
C ALA A 18 9.92 8.78 -0.19
N SER A 19 9.50 10.04 -0.24
CA SER A 19 8.89 10.73 0.88
C SER A 19 7.36 10.62 0.93
N ASP A 20 6.75 10.15 -0.16
CA ASP A 20 5.31 9.97 -0.31
C ASP A 20 5.01 9.02 -1.50
N LEU A 21 3.73 8.94 -1.88
CA LEU A 21 3.27 8.15 -3.02
C LEU A 21 3.88 8.60 -4.37
N HIS A 22 4.16 9.90 -4.54
CA HIS A 22 4.78 10.41 -5.77
C HIS A 22 6.23 9.95 -5.84
N GLY A 23 6.98 10.12 -4.74
CA GLY A 23 8.34 9.60 -4.62
C GLY A 23 8.42 8.09 -4.81
N ALA A 24 7.39 7.34 -4.40
CA ALA A 24 7.34 5.89 -4.64
C ALA A 24 7.14 5.53 -6.13
N LEU A 25 6.41 6.32 -6.92
CA LEU A 25 6.38 6.14 -8.38
C LEU A 25 7.73 6.50 -9.00
N ASP A 26 8.29 7.65 -8.63
CA ASP A 26 9.54 8.18 -9.21
C ASP A 26 10.74 7.24 -8.93
N ALA A 27 10.79 6.65 -7.73
CA ALA A 27 11.80 5.67 -7.34
C ALA A 27 11.57 4.27 -7.95
N GLY A 28 10.55 4.10 -8.80
CA GLY A 28 10.23 2.82 -9.43
C GLY A 28 9.71 1.77 -8.45
N TRP A 29 9.24 2.20 -7.27
CA TRP A 29 8.57 1.31 -6.35
C TRP A 29 7.23 0.94 -6.91
N ILE A 30 6.34 1.89 -7.18
CA ILE A 30 5.11 1.57 -7.91
C ILE A 30 5.41 1.75 -9.40
N VAL A 31 5.05 0.77 -10.23
CA VAL A 31 5.28 0.85 -11.68
C VAL A 31 3.98 0.67 -12.48
N PRO A 32 3.90 1.24 -13.70
CA PRO A 32 2.73 1.08 -14.56
C PRO A 32 2.35 -0.40 -14.75
N GLY A 33 1.05 -0.69 -14.75
CA GLY A 33 0.51 -2.05 -14.86
C GLY A 33 0.39 -2.83 -13.55
N GLN A 34 0.98 -2.36 -12.44
CA GLN A 34 0.75 -2.98 -11.13
C GLN A 34 -0.66 -2.75 -10.61
N HIS A 35 -1.11 -3.67 -9.76
CA HIS A 35 -2.33 -3.58 -8.98
C HIS A 35 -2.01 -3.03 -7.58
N VAL A 36 -2.61 -1.88 -7.25
CA VAL A 36 -2.39 -1.18 -5.98
C VAL A 36 -3.69 -1.07 -5.21
N LEU A 37 -3.66 -1.40 -3.91
CA LEU A 37 -4.75 -1.16 -2.98
C LEU A 37 -4.40 -0.03 -2.01
N ASP A 38 -5.21 1.02 -1.99
CA ASP A 38 -5.13 2.12 -1.02
C ASP A 38 -6.11 1.89 0.14
N LEU A 39 -5.57 1.81 1.35
CA LEU A 39 -6.31 1.55 2.58
C LEU A 39 -6.78 2.87 3.19
N GLY A 40 -8.10 3.04 3.38
CA GLY A 40 -8.66 4.31 3.87
C GLY A 40 -8.52 5.43 2.84
N CYS A 41 -8.82 5.13 1.58
CA CYS A 41 -8.56 6.01 0.44
C CYS A 41 -9.38 7.32 0.43
N GLY A 42 -10.39 7.45 1.31
CA GLY A 42 -11.26 8.61 1.39
C GLY A 42 -11.93 8.96 0.06
N LEU A 43 -11.59 10.14 -0.47
CA LEU A 43 -12.11 10.62 -1.77
C LEU A 43 -11.30 10.11 -2.97
N GLY A 44 -10.30 9.25 -2.77
CA GLY A 44 -9.55 8.55 -3.81
C GLY A 44 -8.68 9.43 -4.71
N ALA A 45 -8.13 10.54 -4.18
CA ALA A 45 -7.21 11.40 -4.92
C ALA A 45 -5.95 10.64 -5.37
N ASP A 46 -5.36 9.85 -4.47
CA ASP A 46 -4.19 9.01 -4.74
C ASP A 46 -4.50 7.95 -5.82
N LEU A 47 -5.72 7.42 -5.85
CA LEU A 47 -6.15 6.46 -6.88
C LEU A 47 -6.19 7.08 -8.29
N ILE A 48 -6.70 8.32 -8.40
CA ILE A 48 -6.74 9.04 -9.68
C ILE A 48 -5.33 9.30 -10.17
N TYR A 49 -4.45 9.75 -9.27
CA TYR A 49 -3.04 9.99 -9.57
C TYR A 49 -2.33 8.72 -10.07
N LEU A 50 -2.48 7.60 -9.35
CA LEU A 50 -1.93 6.31 -9.75
C LEU A 50 -2.48 5.84 -11.11
N ALA A 51 -3.78 5.97 -11.33
CA ALA A 51 -4.42 5.63 -12.59
C ALA A 51 -3.86 6.43 -13.79
N HIS A 52 -3.58 7.72 -13.61
CA HIS A 52 -2.93 8.54 -14.64
C HIS A 52 -1.51 8.10 -14.98
N HIS A 53 -0.84 7.36 -14.08
CA HIS A 53 0.48 6.77 -14.30
C HIS A 53 0.39 5.30 -14.74
N GLY A 54 -0.77 4.85 -15.21
CA GLY A 54 -0.97 3.51 -15.78
C GLY A 54 -1.11 2.38 -14.75
N VAL A 55 -1.27 2.70 -13.46
CA VAL A 55 -1.47 1.72 -12.38
C VAL A 55 -2.95 1.32 -12.30
N HIS A 56 -3.22 0.06 -11.96
CA HIS A 56 -4.57 -0.42 -11.63
C HIS A 56 -4.84 -0.20 -10.14
N ALA A 57 -5.44 0.94 -9.81
CA ALA A 57 -5.67 1.38 -8.45
C ALA A 57 -7.08 1.01 -7.95
N CYS A 58 -7.13 0.40 -6.77
CA CYS A 58 -8.35 0.17 -6.02
C CYS A 58 -8.20 0.84 -4.66
N GLY A 59 -9.26 1.43 -4.12
CA GLY A 59 -9.27 1.92 -2.75
C GLY A 59 -10.41 1.32 -1.97
N ILE A 60 -10.21 1.21 -0.65
CA ILE A 60 -11.29 0.92 0.30
C ILE A 60 -11.45 2.06 1.29
N ASP A 61 -12.68 2.30 1.73
CA ASP A 61 -12.97 3.19 2.86
C ASP A 61 -14.22 2.70 3.60
N VAL A 62 -14.29 2.88 4.92
CA VAL A 62 -15.47 2.49 5.71
C VAL A 62 -16.63 3.47 5.56
N SER A 63 -16.33 4.73 5.25
CA SER A 63 -17.33 5.72 4.90
C SER A 63 -17.96 5.37 3.55
N ALA A 64 -19.21 5.77 3.35
CA ALA A 64 -19.89 5.54 2.08
C ALA A 64 -19.05 6.17 0.95
N ALA A 65 -18.44 5.31 0.13
CA ALA A 65 -17.48 5.69 -0.88
C ALA A 65 -18.08 6.70 -1.86
N SER A 66 -17.45 7.87 -1.98
CA SER A 66 -17.68 8.71 -3.16
C SER A 66 -17.14 7.95 -4.37
N LEU A 67 -17.99 7.69 -5.36
CA LEU A 67 -17.63 6.95 -6.56
C LEU A 67 -16.53 7.70 -7.34
N VAL A 68 -15.27 7.39 -7.06
CA VAL A 68 -14.17 7.76 -7.95
C VAL A 68 -14.24 6.86 -9.16
N ARG A 69 -14.35 7.47 -10.34
CA ARG A 69 -14.15 6.80 -11.62
C ARG A 69 -13.10 7.62 -12.37
N SER A 70 -11.91 7.05 -12.56
CA SER A 70 -10.97 7.64 -13.50
C SER A 70 -11.48 7.46 -14.94
N PRO A 71 -11.15 8.37 -15.87
CA PRO A 71 -11.57 8.27 -17.27
C PRO A 71 -11.18 6.93 -17.91
N GLU A 72 -10.06 6.34 -17.46
CA GLU A 72 -9.52 5.08 -17.96
C GLU A 72 -10.05 3.84 -17.24
N GLN A 73 -10.98 3.98 -16.28
CA GLN A 73 -11.49 2.87 -15.44
C GLN A 73 -10.40 2.12 -14.66
N ARG A 74 -9.23 2.76 -14.47
CA ARG A 74 -8.10 2.23 -13.70
C ARG A 74 -8.16 2.57 -12.21
N ALA A 75 -9.17 3.34 -11.78
CA ALA A 75 -9.40 3.70 -10.38
C ALA A 75 -10.82 3.32 -9.97
N GLN A 76 -10.94 2.62 -8.86
CA GLN A 76 -12.23 2.26 -8.25
C GLN A 76 -12.17 2.37 -6.73
N VAL A 77 -13.30 2.68 -6.09
CA VAL A 77 -13.43 2.69 -4.63
C VAL A 77 -14.53 1.73 -4.22
N LEU A 78 -14.29 0.96 -3.17
CA LEU A 78 -15.24 0.07 -2.53
C LEU A 78 -15.46 0.50 -1.08
N GLN A 79 -16.70 0.44 -0.61
CA GLN A 79 -16.96 0.58 0.82
C GLN A 79 -16.62 -0.74 1.51
N ALA A 80 -15.59 -0.75 2.36
CA ALA A 80 -15.14 -1.94 3.06
C ALA A 80 -14.33 -1.60 4.32
N ASP A 81 -14.29 -2.56 5.24
CA ASP A 81 -13.44 -2.52 6.43
C ASP A 81 -12.10 -3.21 6.12
N VAL A 82 -10.99 -2.61 6.54
CA VAL A 82 -9.65 -3.20 6.39
C VAL A 82 -9.49 -4.53 7.12
N LEU A 83 -10.34 -4.80 8.12
CA LEU A 83 -10.42 -6.09 8.81
C LEU A 83 -11.12 -7.19 7.99
N HIS A 84 -11.78 -6.84 6.89
CA HIS A 84 -12.54 -7.76 6.04
C HIS A 84 -12.48 -7.30 4.57
N LEU A 85 -11.34 -7.52 3.92
CA LEU A 85 -11.08 -7.06 2.57
C LEU A 85 -11.85 -7.90 1.53
N PRO A 86 -12.67 -7.28 0.66
CA PRO A 86 -13.51 -7.99 -0.32
C PRO A 86 -12.74 -8.40 -1.57
N PHE A 87 -11.50 -8.89 -1.40
CA PHE A 87 -10.61 -9.28 -2.48
C PHE A 87 -10.18 -10.73 -2.32
N ALA A 88 -9.85 -11.37 -3.44
CA ALA A 88 -9.23 -12.68 -3.41
C ALA A 88 -7.81 -12.60 -2.84
N ASP A 89 -7.28 -13.75 -2.48
CA ASP A 89 -5.89 -13.89 -2.07
C ASP A 89 -4.96 -13.46 -3.22
N GLU A 90 -3.78 -12.94 -2.91
CA GLU A 90 -2.73 -12.62 -3.89
C GLU A 90 -3.22 -11.70 -5.04
N THR A 91 -4.03 -10.70 -4.70
CA THR A 91 -4.63 -9.77 -5.68
C THR A 91 -3.73 -8.58 -5.99
N PHE A 92 -2.99 -8.04 -5.01
CA PHE A 92 -2.28 -6.76 -5.14
C PHE A 92 -0.77 -6.92 -5.10
N ASP A 93 -0.08 -6.12 -5.91
CA ASP A 93 1.39 -6.01 -5.91
C ASP A 93 1.87 -5.07 -4.81
N VAL A 94 1.09 -4.03 -4.52
CA VAL A 94 1.41 -2.99 -3.53
C VAL A 94 0.18 -2.63 -2.72
N LEU A 95 0.34 -2.55 -1.40
CA LEU A 95 -0.61 -1.88 -0.53
C LEU A 95 -0.07 -0.50 -0.16
N VAL A 96 -0.95 0.47 -0.06
CA VAL A 96 -0.65 1.81 0.44
C VAL A 96 -1.53 2.05 1.65
N ASP A 97 -0.94 2.45 2.76
CA ASP A 97 -1.64 2.91 3.95
C ASP A 97 -1.15 4.32 4.24
N ARG A 98 -2.05 5.31 4.18
CA ARG A 98 -1.77 6.68 4.59
C ARG A 98 -2.62 7.07 5.80
N GLY A 99 -2.31 6.47 6.94
CA GLY A 99 -2.96 6.78 8.21
C GLY A 99 -4.18 5.91 8.53
N CYS A 100 -4.48 4.88 7.73
CA CYS A 100 -5.60 3.96 7.97
C CYS A 100 -5.35 3.09 9.21
N LEU A 101 -4.15 2.52 9.36
CA LEU A 101 -3.80 1.67 10.50
C LEU A 101 -4.02 2.35 11.86
N HIS A 102 -3.89 3.69 11.93
CA HIS A 102 -4.13 4.46 13.15
C HIS A 102 -5.57 4.33 13.66
N TYR A 103 -6.53 4.13 12.76
CA TYR A 103 -7.93 3.92 13.12
C TYR A 103 -8.23 2.47 13.52
N VAL A 104 -7.30 1.54 13.29
CA VAL A 104 -7.46 0.13 13.67
C VAL A 104 -7.09 -0.04 15.15
N PRO A 105 -8.04 -0.49 16.01
CA PRO A 105 -7.74 -0.73 17.42
C PRO A 105 -6.61 -1.74 17.60
N VAL A 106 -5.71 -1.50 18.55
CA VAL A 106 -4.56 -2.37 18.83
C VAL A 106 -4.94 -3.87 18.91
N PRO A 107 -6.04 -4.28 19.59
CA PRO A 107 -6.43 -5.70 19.63
C PRO A 107 -6.86 -6.30 18.28
N ALA A 108 -7.25 -5.46 17.31
CA ALA A 108 -7.71 -5.87 15.99
C ALA A 108 -6.59 -5.87 14.93
N ARG A 109 -5.44 -5.25 15.22
CA ARG A 109 -4.32 -5.18 14.26
C ARG A 109 -3.79 -6.53 13.79
N PRO A 110 -3.71 -7.60 14.62
CA PRO A 110 -3.33 -8.91 14.10
C PRO A 110 -4.25 -9.41 12.98
N ALA A 111 -5.55 -9.15 13.07
CA ALA A 111 -6.51 -9.51 12.02
C ALA A 111 -6.33 -8.63 10.77
N CYS A 112 -6.09 -7.32 10.96
CA CYS A 112 -5.73 -6.41 9.86
C CYS A 112 -4.50 -6.94 9.11
N VAL A 113 -3.40 -7.21 9.81
CA VAL A 113 -2.14 -7.69 9.21
C VAL A 113 -2.34 -9.03 8.48
N ALA A 114 -3.20 -9.91 8.99
CA ALA A 114 -3.56 -11.15 8.31
C ALA A 114 -4.28 -10.89 6.97
N GLU A 115 -5.24 -9.97 6.93
CA GLU A 115 -5.90 -9.57 5.69
C GLU A 115 -4.93 -8.91 4.70
N LEU A 116 -4.06 -8.01 5.18
CA LEU A 116 -3.04 -7.37 4.33
C LEU A 116 -2.11 -8.42 3.70
N LYS A 117 -1.64 -9.39 4.50
CA LYS A 117 -0.82 -10.50 4.01
C LYS A 117 -1.57 -11.35 3.00
N ARG A 118 -2.85 -11.65 3.25
CA ARG A 118 -3.68 -12.50 2.38
C ARG A 118 -3.86 -11.90 0.99
N VAL A 119 -4.17 -10.61 0.90
CA VAL A 119 -4.45 -9.96 -0.39
C VAL A 119 -3.19 -9.55 -1.16
N LEU A 120 -2.03 -9.52 -0.50
CA LEU A 120 -0.73 -9.29 -1.15
C LEU A 120 -0.30 -10.53 -1.94
N ARG A 121 0.20 -10.29 -3.15
CA ARG A 121 0.92 -11.30 -3.93
C ARG A 121 2.22 -11.70 -3.25
N PRO A 122 2.78 -12.87 -3.57
CA PRO A 122 4.17 -13.19 -3.24
C PRO A 122 5.10 -12.05 -3.70
N HIS A 123 6.02 -11.63 -2.83
CA HIS A 123 6.91 -10.48 -3.04
C HIS A 123 6.21 -9.11 -3.12
N GLY A 124 4.91 -9.06 -2.81
CA GLY A 124 4.19 -7.81 -2.62
C GLY A 124 4.67 -7.06 -1.38
N ARG A 125 4.40 -5.76 -1.34
CA ARG A 125 4.88 -4.87 -0.28
C ARG A 125 3.83 -3.88 0.16
N LEU A 126 3.94 -3.43 1.40
CA LEU A 126 3.13 -2.36 1.97
C LEU A 126 3.98 -1.09 2.10
N LEU A 127 3.47 0.02 1.58
CA LEU A 127 3.94 1.36 1.88
C LEU A 127 3.07 1.93 2.98
N LEU A 128 3.62 2.00 4.20
CA LEU A 128 2.99 2.62 5.36
C LEU A 128 3.50 4.05 5.48
N LEU A 129 2.69 5.02 5.08
CA LEU A 129 3.01 6.44 5.07
C LEU A 129 2.46 7.09 6.35
N SER A 130 3.35 7.63 7.17
CA SER A 130 3.03 8.34 8.41
C SER A 130 3.26 9.82 8.17
N GLY A 131 2.23 10.65 8.35
CA GLY A 131 2.41 12.11 8.33
C GLY A 131 3.21 12.60 9.55
N ASP A 132 3.74 13.83 9.47
CA ASP A 132 4.55 14.49 10.51
C ASP A 132 3.89 14.62 11.90
N ASN A 133 2.60 14.29 12.01
CA ASN A 133 1.85 14.33 13.26
C ASN A 133 1.82 12.91 13.87
N GLU A 134 2.86 12.67 14.67
CA GLU A 134 3.15 11.52 15.52
C GLU A 134 1.91 10.77 16.07
N ASP A 135 1.90 9.44 15.88
CA ASP A 135 1.30 8.49 16.86
C ASP A 135 1.73 7.04 16.57
N SER A 136 2.00 6.66 15.31
CA SER A 136 2.61 5.36 14.99
C SER A 136 4.10 5.40 15.27
N THR A 137 4.48 5.23 16.53
CA THR A 137 5.90 5.14 16.88
C THR A 137 6.55 3.98 16.11
N GLN A 138 7.84 4.10 15.76
CA GLN A 138 8.60 3.00 15.15
C GLN A 138 8.45 1.68 15.92
N THR A 139 8.34 1.76 17.25
CA THR A 139 8.13 0.60 18.13
C THR A 139 6.78 -0.08 17.86
N GLU A 140 5.74 0.70 17.60
CA GLU A 140 4.40 0.20 17.35
C GLU A 140 4.26 -0.45 15.98
N VAL A 141 4.89 0.12 14.96
CA VAL A 141 5.02 -0.50 13.63
C VAL A 141 5.75 -1.83 13.76
N GLN A 142 6.88 -1.86 14.47
CA GLN A 142 7.65 -3.08 14.71
C GLN A 142 6.84 -4.18 15.42
N ARG A 143 6.02 -3.81 16.41
CA ARG A 143 5.14 -4.78 17.11
C ARG A 143 4.00 -5.26 16.23
N THR A 144 3.41 -4.36 15.45
CA THR A 144 2.25 -4.68 14.61
C THR A 144 2.66 -5.63 13.48
N PHE A 145 3.83 -5.39 12.88
CA PHE A 145 4.35 -6.14 11.75
C PHE A 145 5.58 -6.97 12.13
N GLU A 146 5.57 -7.60 13.31
CA GLU A 146 6.73 -8.31 13.86
C GLU A 146 7.25 -9.44 12.96
N ALA A 147 6.40 -10.00 12.11
CA ALA A 147 6.71 -11.07 11.17
C ALA A 147 7.04 -10.57 9.75
N TRP A 148 7.23 -9.27 9.57
CA TRP A 148 7.55 -8.65 8.29
C TRP A 148 8.91 -7.98 8.35
N THR A 149 9.60 -7.95 7.22
CA THR A 149 10.79 -7.11 7.08
C THR A 149 10.37 -5.65 6.95
N ILE A 150 10.88 -4.78 7.81
CA ILE A 150 10.53 -3.34 7.86
C ILE A 150 11.75 -2.52 7.46
N SER A 151 11.56 -1.63 6.48
CA SER A 151 12.57 -0.69 6.01
C SER A 151 12.02 0.74 6.11
N PRO A 152 12.64 1.64 6.89
CA PRO A 152 12.18 3.03 6.97
C PRO A 152 12.33 3.73 5.62
N LEU A 153 11.38 4.61 5.30
CA LEU A 153 11.47 5.56 4.20
C LEU A 153 12.37 6.73 4.60
N GLU A 154 12.94 7.42 3.63
CA GLU A 154 13.72 8.62 3.90
C GLU A 154 12.89 9.73 4.56
N HIS A 155 13.58 10.63 5.26
CA HIS A 155 12.97 11.77 5.95
C HIS A 155 11.93 11.41 7.04
N GLY A 156 11.77 10.13 7.41
CA GLY A 156 10.92 9.69 8.50
C GLY A 156 9.43 9.63 8.18
N VAL A 157 9.06 9.74 6.91
CA VAL A 157 7.67 9.82 6.41
C VAL A 157 6.94 8.48 6.33
N GLY A 158 7.57 7.37 6.73
CA GLY A 158 6.92 6.05 6.70
C GLY A 158 7.87 4.86 6.66
N TYR A 159 7.33 3.72 6.26
CA TYR A 159 8.00 2.43 6.15
C TYR A 159 7.58 1.68 4.89
N ALA A 160 8.52 0.96 4.29
CA ALA A 160 8.22 -0.14 3.39
C ALA A 160 8.29 -1.46 4.15
N LEU A 161 7.27 -2.30 3.99
CA LEU A 161 7.15 -3.59 4.66
C LEU A 161 7.01 -4.72 3.65
N PHE A 162 7.69 -5.83 3.93
CA PHE A 162 7.74 -7.00 3.06
C PHE A 162 7.31 -8.26 3.80
N VAL A 163 6.52 -9.08 3.12
CA VAL A 163 6.18 -10.43 3.57
C VAL A 163 7.25 -11.38 3.07
N ASP A 164 7.88 -12.12 3.99
CA ASP A 164 8.79 -13.24 3.67
C ASP A 164 8.03 -14.46 3.10
#